data_AF-A0A1W2FJZ7-F1
#
_entry.id   AF-A0A1W2FJZ7-F1
#
_cell.length_a   1.000
_cell.length_b   1.000
_cell.length_c   1.000
_cell.angle_alpha   90.00
_cell.angle_beta   90.00
_cell.angle_gamma   90.00
#
_symmetry.space_group_name_H-M   'P 1'
#
loop_
_entity.id
_entity.type
_entity.pdbx_description
1 polymer ?
#
loop_
_entity_poly.entity_id
_entity_poly.type
_entity_poly.pdbx_seq_one_letter_code
_entity_poly.pdbx_strand_id
1 'polypeptide(L)'
;MNRFRVTELPKDRVLVVAHLTSADVLDRAVEDGADIVEFDGELELPSLTGTVEVVTIPAGDEDFTLAAATVAAMSGARAVRASDVRQARKVVEMVASVMGTRPPARAMRALA
;
A
#
# COMPACT_ATOMS: atom_id res chain seq x y z
N MET A 1 -13.22 -10.80 -7.10
CA MET A 1 -12.57 -9.85 -8.03
C MET A 1 -13.14 -8.47 -7.72
N ASN A 2 -12.69 -7.84 -6.63
CA ASN A 2 -13.51 -6.87 -5.91
C ASN A 2 -12.82 -5.49 -5.75
N ARG A 3 -13.64 -4.43 -5.85
CA ARG A 3 -13.33 -3.02 -6.18
C ARG A 3 -12.63 -2.21 -5.06
N PHE A 4 -11.96 -1.12 -5.46
CA PHE A 4 -10.92 -0.38 -4.72
C PHE A 4 -11.31 1.12 -4.65
N ARG A 5 -10.77 1.93 -3.72
CA ARG A 5 -10.99 3.40 -3.65
C ARG A 5 -9.69 4.17 -3.88
N VAL A 6 -9.39 4.49 -5.13
CA VAL A 6 -8.36 5.49 -5.47
C VAL A 6 -8.94 6.47 -6.49
N THR A 7 -9.01 7.76 -6.18
CA THR A 7 -9.50 8.81 -7.09
C THR A 7 -8.55 9.04 -8.27
N GLU A 8 -7.25 8.77 -8.08
CA GLU A 8 -6.22 8.75 -9.12
C GLU A 8 -5.06 7.87 -8.63
N LEU A 9 -4.42 7.11 -9.53
CA LEU A 9 -3.27 6.29 -9.15
C LEU A 9 -2.06 7.20 -8.89
N PRO A 10 -1.53 7.25 -7.65
CA PRO A 10 -0.35 8.04 -7.37
C PRO A 10 0.85 7.46 -8.12
N LYS A 11 1.53 8.32 -8.89
CA LYS A 11 2.70 7.94 -9.68
C LYS A 11 3.99 7.84 -8.83
N ASP A 12 3.93 8.35 -7.61
CA ASP A 12 5.07 8.64 -6.74
C ASP A 12 5.19 7.71 -5.53
N ARG A 13 4.27 6.76 -5.34
CA ARG A 13 4.26 5.86 -4.18
C ARG A 13 3.73 4.47 -4.50
N VAL A 14 4.12 3.50 -3.68
CA VAL A 14 3.55 2.14 -3.67
C VAL A 14 2.23 2.18 -2.91
N LEU A 15 1.19 1.55 -3.47
CA LEU A 15 -0.11 1.41 -2.82
C LEU A 15 -0.12 0.24 -1.84
N VAL A 16 -0.74 0.43 -0.67
CA VAL A 16 -0.97 -0.66 0.28
C VAL A 16 -2.41 -1.15 0.18
N VAL A 17 -2.55 -2.45 -0.05
CA VAL A 17 -3.84 -3.14 -0.22
C VAL A 17 -4.17 -3.96 1.01
N ALA A 18 -5.33 -3.71 1.61
CA ALA A 18 -5.91 -4.55 2.65
C ALA A 18 -6.83 -5.61 2.01
N HIS A 19 -6.77 -6.85 2.50
CA HIS A 19 -7.79 -7.86 2.21
C HIS A 19 -8.57 -8.16 3.48
N LEU A 20 -9.88 -7.93 3.44
CA LEU A 20 -10.76 -8.01 4.60
C LEU A 20 -11.81 -9.09 4.40
N THR A 21 -11.99 -9.91 5.43
CA THR A 21 -13.02 -10.96 5.50
C THR A 21 -14.19 -10.56 6.41
N SER A 22 -14.14 -9.40 7.04
CA SER A 22 -15.19 -8.84 7.90
C SER A 22 -15.36 -7.34 7.65
N ALA A 23 -16.60 -6.85 7.72
CA ALA A 23 -16.90 -5.44 7.58
C ALA A 23 -16.38 -4.62 8.78
N ASP A 24 -16.28 -5.23 9.96
CA ASP A 24 -15.87 -4.54 11.20
C ASP A 24 -14.40 -4.06 11.16
N VAL A 25 -13.58 -4.68 10.32
CA VAL A 25 -12.17 -4.30 10.11
C VAL A 25 -11.98 -3.28 8.99
N LEU A 26 -13.04 -2.90 8.28
CA LEU A 26 -13.00 -1.90 7.20
C LEU A 26 -12.55 -0.54 7.71
N ASP A 27 -13.21 -0.03 8.74
CA ASP A 27 -12.93 1.31 9.28
C ASP A 27 -11.49 1.41 9.77
N ARG A 28 -10.99 0.37 10.44
CA ARG A 28 -9.58 0.29 10.87
C ARG A 28 -8.62 0.32 9.69
N ALA A 29 -8.86 -0.47 8.64
CA ALA A 29 -8.00 -0.47 7.45
C ALA A 29 -7.97 0.89 6.74
N VAL A 30 -9.12 1.58 6.72
CA VAL A 30 -9.22 2.95 6.18
C VAL A 30 -8.46 3.95 7.07
N GLU A 31 -8.61 3.86 8.40
CA GLU A 31 -7.87 4.69 9.36
C GLU A 31 -6.35 4.47 9.26
N ASP A 32 -5.90 3.24 9.07
CA ASP A 32 -4.50 2.87 8.84
C ASP A 32 -3.99 3.32 7.47
N GLY A 33 -4.87 3.87 6.64
CA GLY A 33 -4.55 4.50 5.37
C GLY A 33 -4.36 3.49 4.24
N ALA A 34 -5.11 2.39 4.22
CA ALA A 34 -5.18 1.49 3.08
C ALA A 34 -5.68 2.28 1.86
N ASP A 35 -4.89 2.26 0.78
CA ASP A 35 -5.29 2.90 -0.47
C ASP A 35 -6.36 2.07 -1.20
N ILE A 36 -6.36 0.78 -0.92
CA ILE A 36 -7.19 -0.22 -1.58
C ILE A 36 -7.67 -1.20 -0.52
N VAL A 37 -8.96 -1.52 -0.57
CA VAL A 37 -9.56 -2.54 0.28
C VAL A 37 -10.28 -3.56 -0.58
N GLU A 38 -9.79 -4.80 -0.60
CA GLU A 38 -10.51 -5.95 -1.12
C GLU A 38 -11.37 -6.53 0.00
N PHE A 39 -12.67 -6.65 -0.23
CA PHE A 39 -13.62 -7.23 0.72
C PHE A 39 -14.33 -8.42 0.06
N ASP A 40 -14.38 -9.54 0.77
CA ASP A 40 -14.96 -10.81 0.26
C ASP A 40 -16.49 -10.89 0.45
N GLY A 41 -17.14 -9.77 0.78
CA GLY A 41 -18.60 -9.66 0.92
C GLY A 41 -19.24 -8.59 0.02
N GLU A 42 -20.55 -8.41 0.13
CA GLU A 42 -21.29 -7.43 -0.66
C GLU A 42 -21.09 -6.03 -0.08
N LEU A 43 -20.45 -5.14 -0.86
CA LEU A 43 -20.21 -3.75 -0.49
C LEU A 43 -20.48 -2.85 -1.70
N GLU A 44 -21.28 -1.80 -1.53
CA GLU A 44 -21.46 -0.78 -2.57
C GLU A 44 -20.23 0.12 -2.62
N LEU A 45 -19.34 -0.14 -3.59
CA LEU A 45 -18.15 0.65 -3.84
C LEU A 45 -18.24 1.40 -5.17
N PRO A 46 -17.75 2.65 -5.24
CA PRO A 46 -17.65 3.39 -6.50
C PRO A 46 -16.78 2.64 -7.52
N SER A 47 -17.06 2.83 -8.81
CA SER A 47 -16.36 2.15 -9.89
C SER A 47 -14.94 2.69 -10.09
N LEU A 48 -13.97 1.77 -10.15
CA LEU A 48 -12.61 2.05 -10.56
C LEU A 48 -12.50 2.29 -12.07
N THR A 49 -11.59 3.19 -12.43
CA THR A 49 -11.23 3.52 -13.82
C THR A 49 -9.86 2.97 -14.25
N GLY A 50 -9.09 2.33 -13.36
CA GLY A 50 -7.74 1.82 -13.65
C GLY A 50 -7.49 0.38 -13.18
N THR A 51 -6.51 -0.29 -13.79
CA THR A 51 -6.00 -1.61 -13.39
C THR A 51 -4.62 -1.46 -12.76
N VAL A 52 -4.35 -2.15 -11.66
CA VAL A 52 -3.04 -2.20 -11.00
C VAL A 52 -2.70 -3.65 -10.70
N GLU A 53 -1.47 -4.06 -11.03
CA GLU A 53 -0.94 -5.34 -10.57
C GLU A 53 -0.52 -5.26 -9.10
N VAL A 54 -1.08 -6.15 -8.29
CA VAL A 54 -0.82 -6.21 -6.85
C VAL A 54 0.08 -7.39 -6.54
N VAL A 55 1.24 -7.12 -5.94
CA VAL A 55 2.11 -8.17 -5.44
C VAL A 55 1.53 -8.71 -4.14
N THR A 56 1.21 -10.01 -4.14
CA THR A 56 0.73 -10.69 -2.94
C THR A 56 1.91 -11.18 -2.11
N ILE A 57 2.01 -10.68 -0.88
CA ILE A 57 2.97 -11.18 0.10
C ILE A 57 2.39 -12.44 0.73
N PRO A 58 3.12 -13.58 0.72
CA PRO A 58 2.66 -14.79 1.39
C PRO A 58 2.58 -14.58 2.90
N ALA A 59 1.65 -15.29 3.54
CA ALA A 59 1.52 -15.23 4.99
C ALA A 59 2.80 -15.76 5.67
N GLY A 60 3.22 -15.08 6.73
CA GLY A 60 4.35 -15.41 7.58
C GLY A 60 4.25 -14.61 8.88
N ASP A 61 5.31 -14.61 9.68
CA ASP A 61 5.41 -13.67 10.79
C ASP A 61 5.57 -12.21 10.30
N GLU A 62 5.50 -11.26 11.23
CA GLU A 62 5.60 -9.84 10.92
C GLU A 62 6.93 -9.53 10.21
N ASP A 63 8.06 -10.04 10.72
CA ASP A 63 9.38 -9.80 10.14
C ASP A 63 9.47 -10.30 8.70
N PHE A 64 8.96 -11.50 8.42
CA PHE A 64 8.91 -12.07 7.08
C PHE A 64 8.07 -11.22 6.14
N THR A 65 6.86 -10.84 6.56
CA THR A 65 5.94 -10.06 5.71
C THR A 65 6.48 -8.66 5.41
N LEU A 66 7.14 -8.01 6.37
CA LEU A 66 7.78 -6.71 6.17
C LEU A 66 9.05 -6.80 5.32
N ALA A 67 9.85 -7.86 5.47
CA ALA A 67 11.00 -8.12 4.60
C ALA A 67 10.55 -8.33 3.15
N ALA A 68 9.50 -9.14 2.93
CA ALA A 68 8.92 -9.36 1.60
C ALA A 68 8.35 -8.06 1.00
N ALA A 69 7.65 -7.24 1.79
CA ALA A 69 7.16 -5.92 1.36
C ALA A 69 8.31 -5.00 0.92
N THR A 70 9.41 -5.01 1.68
CA THR A 70 10.63 -4.26 1.37
C THR A 70 11.19 -4.66 0.00
N VAL A 71 11.38 -5.97 -0.22
CA VAL A 71 11.92 -6.50 -1.48
C VAL A 71 10.98 -6.19 -2.65
N ALA A 72 9.67 -6.35 -2.48
CA ALA A 72 8.68 -6.02 -3.50
C ALA A 72 8.74 -4.54 -3.89
N ALA A 73 8.77 -3.64 -2.92
CA ALA A 73 8.86 -2.20 -3.16
C ALA A 73 10.18 -1.80 -3.84
N MET A 74 11.31 -2.36 -3.40
CA MET A 74 12.63 -2.15 -4.04
C MET A 74 12.64 -2.67 -5.48
N SER A 75 11.91 -3.75 -5.77
CA SER A 75 11.78 -4.32 -7.11
C SER A 75 10.82 -3.53 -8.01
N GLY A 76 10.24 -2.43 -7.52
CA GLY A 76 9.39 -1.53 -8.29
C GLY A 76 7.90 -1.85 -8.26
N ALA A 77 7.44 -2.73 -7.36
CA ALA A 77 6.02 -3.03 -7.18
C ALA A 77 5.22 -1.74 -7.00
N ARG A 78 4.09 -1.63 -7.71
CA ARG A 78 3.18 -0.47 -7.63
C ARG A 78 2.10 -0.63 -6.57
N ALA A 79 1.80 -1.86 -6.17
CA ALA A 79 0.92 -2.18 -5.06
C ALA A 79 1.39 -3.45 -4.35
N VAL A 80 1.24 -3.48 -3.02
CA VAL A 80 1.51 -4.66 -2.19
C VAL A 80 0.30 -4.99 -1.34
N ARG A 81 -0.03 -6.27 -1.21
CA ARG A 81 -1.08 -6.75 -0.31
C ARG A 81 -0.50 -7.06 1.06
N ALA A 82 -1.06 -6.47 2.11
CA ALA A 82 -0.61 -6.61 3.48
C ALA A 82 -1.76 -6.91 4.45
N SER A 83 -1.44 -7.71 5.47
CA SER A 83 -2.34 -7.98 6.61
C SER A 83 -2.33 -6.84 7.62
N ASP A 84 -1.14 -6.27 7.89
CA ASP A 84 -0.95 -5.05 8.66
C ASP A 84 -0.62 -3.89 7.71
N VAL A 85 -1.63 -3.07 7.45
CA VAL A 85 -1.54 -1.92 6.55
C VAL A 85 -0.58 -0.87 7.09
N ARG A 86 -0.64 -0.60 8.39
CA ARG A 86 0.12 0.47 9.04
C ARG A 86 1.62 0.19 8.97
N GLN A 87 2.04 -1.04 9.32
CA GLN A 87 3.45 -1.42 9.27
C GLN A 87 3.95 -1.53 7.82
N ALA A 88 3.17 -2.13 6.92
CA ALA A 88 3.54 -2.22 5.51
C ALA A 88 3.72 -0.84 4.88
N ARG A 89 2.81 0.10 5.15
CA ARG A 89 2.91 1.49 4.68
C ARG A 89 4.18 2.17 5.16
N LYS A 90 4.48 2.06 6.45
CA LYS A 90 5.71 2.62 7.03
C LYS A 90 6.95 2.08 6.30
N VAL A 91 7.00 0.77 6.06
CA VAL A 91 8.13 0.13 5.36
C VAL A 91 8.25 0.61 3.92
N VAL A 92 7.17 0.62 3.12
CA VAL A 92 7.25 1.06 1.72
C VAL A 92 7.57 2.55 1.61
N GLU A 93 7.09 3.40 2.53
CA GLU A 93 7.49 4.80 2.59
C GLU A 93 8.98 4.96 2.94
N MET A 94 9.51 4.14 3.86
CA MET A 94 10.94 4.12 4.14
C MET A 94 11.75 3.67 2.92
N VAL A 95 11.32 2.63 2.21
CA VAL A 95 11.98 2.19 0.95
C VAL A 95 11.99 3.32 -0.08
N ALA A 96 10.87 4.03 -0.26
CA ALA A 96 10.81 5.16 -1.19
C ALA A 96 11.76 6.31 -0.79
N SER A 97 11.92 6.55 0.52
CA SER A 97 12.91 7.50 1.03
C SER A 97 14.35 7.04 0.81
N VAL A 98 14.65 5.76 1.06
CA VAL A 98 15.99 5.18 0.85
C VAL A 98 16.38 5.17 -0.63
N MET A 99 15.44 4.82 -1.50
CA MET A 99 15.66 4.78 -2.96
C MET A 99 15.61 6.17 -3.61
N GLY A 100 15.27 7.23 -2.87
CA GLY A 100 15.16 8.59 -3.39
C GLY A 100 14.01 8.78 -4.39
N THR A 101 13.03 7.87 -4.41
CA THR A 101 11.86 7.93 -5.31
C THR A 101 10.69 8.68 -4.71
N ARG A 102 10.67 8.85 -3.38
CA ARG A 102 9.72 9.75 -2.72
C ARG A 102 10.07 11.19 -3.12
N PRO A 103 9.12 12.00 -3.63
CA PRO A 103 9.38 13.40 -3.88
C PRO A 103 9.88 14.05 -2.59
N PRO A 104 11.00 14.81 -2.62
CA PRO A 104 11.54 15.41 -1.41
C PRO A 104 10.49 16.35 -0.81
N ALA A 105 10.10 16.10 0.45
CA ALA A 105 9.17 16.97 1.16
C ALA A 105 9.69 18.42 1.26
N ARG A 106 11.01 18.62 1.18
CA ARG A 106 11.69 19.91 1.03
C ARG A 106 13.11 19.72 0.51
N ALA A 107 13.42 20.25 -0.69
CA ALA A 107 14.81 20.32 -1.17
C ALA A 107 15.51 21.51 -0.49
N MET A 108 16.32 21.26 0.55
CA MET A 108 17.18 22.27 1.17
C MET A 108 18.57 22.17 0.56
N ARG A 109 18.99 23.18 -0.20
CA ARG A 109 20.38 23.33 -0.64
C ARG A 109 21.16 23.96 0.52
N ALA A 110 21.91 23.17 1.27
CA ALA A 110 22.92 23.71 2.17
C ALA A 110 24.08 24.21 1.31
N LEU A 111 24.13 25.52 1.07
CA LEU A 111 25.34 26.18 0.59
C LEU A 111 26.20 26.45 1.83
N ALA A 112 27.36 25.79 1.88
CA ALA A 112 28.49 26.21 2.70
C ALA A 112 29.42 27.05 1.82
#